data_AF-A0A2R4STN4-F1
#
_entry.id   AF-A0A2R4STN4-F1
#
_cell.length_a   1.000
_cell.length_b   1.000
_cell.length_c   1.000
_cell.angle_alpha   90.00
_cell.angle_beta   90.00
_cell.angle_gamma   90.00
#
_symmetry.space_group_name_H-M   'P 1'
#
loop_
_entity.id
_entity.type
_entity.pdbx_description
1 polymer ?
#
loop_
_entity_poly.entity_id
_entity_poly.type
_entity_poly.pdbx_seq_one_letter_code
_entity_poly.pdbx_strand_id
1 'polypeptide(L)'
;FSLAVVLQRRDWENPGVTQLNRLAAHPPFASWRNSEEARTDRPSQESRSLNGEWRFAWFPAPEAVPESWLERDLPDADTVIVPSNWQMHGYDAPIYTNVTYPIAVNPPYVPTENPTGC
;
A
#
# COMPACT_ATOMS: atom_id res chain seq x y z
N PHE A 1 12.36 -8.97 12.30
CA PHE A 1 12.66 -7.57 11.92
C PHE A 1 11.63 -6.71 12.63
N SER A 2 12.04 -5.66 13.33
CA SER A 2 11.12 -4.79 14.09
C SER A 2 10.57 -3.67 13.21
N LEU A 3 9.33 -3.26 13.49
CA LEU A 3 8.71 -2.13 12.80
C LEU A 3 9.51 -0.85 13.02
N ALA A 4 9.99 -0.65 14.24
CA ALA A 4 10.80 0.51 14.62
C ALA A 4 12.08 0.65 13.77
N VAL A 5 12.77 -0.45 13.47
CA VAL A 5 13.99 -0.43 12.65
C VAL A 5 13.67 -0.09 11.19
N VAL A 6 12.56 -0.59 10.66
CA VAL A 6 12.11 -0.27 9.30
C VAL A 6 11.76 1.22 9.20
N LEU A 7 10.95 1.73 10.12
CA LEU A 7 10.50 3.12 10.13
C LEU A 7 11.65 4.12 10.39
N GLN A 8 12.65 3.75 11.19
CA GLN A 8 13.80 4.62 11.48
C GLN A 8 14.57 5.05 10.23
N ARG A 9 14.53 4.24 9.16
CA ARG A 9 15.20 4.57 7.89
C ARG A 9 14.51 5.69 7.12
N ARG A 10 13.21 5.90 7.35
CA ARG A 10 12.36 6.91 6.67
C ARG A 10 12.58 6.91 5.16
N ASP A 11 12.57 5.72 4.54
CA ASP A 11 12.83 5.60 3.10
C ASP A 11 11.83 6.43 2.25
N TRP A 12 10.64 6.75 2.78
CA TRP A 12 9.64 7.64 2.16
C TRP A 12 10.04 9.14 2.12
N GLU A 13 11.02 9.57 2.91
CA GLU A 13 11.62 10.92 2.89
C GLU A 13 12.99 10.93 2.18
N ASN A 14 13.32 9.88 1.43
CA ASN A 14 14.59 9.78 0.73
C ASN A 14 14.40 9.53 -0.78
N PRO A 15 14.60 10.56 -1.64
CA PRO A 15 14.42 10.39 -3.08
C PRO A 15 15.45 9.46 -3.73
N GLY A 16 16.55 9.13 -3.05
CA GLY A 16 17.51 8.12 -3.49
C GLY A 16 17.02 6.68 -3.31
N VAL A 17 15.96 6.47 -2.52
CA VAL A 17 15.35 5.15 -2.28
C VAL A 17 13.95 5.13 -2.86
N THR A 18 13.84 4.86 -4.16
CA THR A 18 12.53 4.76 -4.83
C THR A 18 11.89 3.38 -4.74
N GLN A 19 12.66 2.37 -4.31
CA GLN A 19 12.24 0.98 -4.12
C GLN A 19 13.30 0.20 -3.34
N LEU A 20 12.88 -0.86 -2.66
CA LEU A 20 13.75 -1.89 -2.10
C LEU A 20 13.18 -3.25 -2.50
N ASN A 21 14.03 -4.14 -3.02
CA ASN A 21 13.67 -5.51 -3.42
C ASN A 21 12.54 -5.63 -4.44
N ARG A 22 12.23 -4.56 -5.21
CA ARG A 22 11.24 -4.63 -6.29
C ARG A 22 11.87 -5.32 -7.51
N LEU A 23 11.17 -6.29 -8.08
CA LEU A 23 11.59 -6.98 -9.31
C LEU A 23 11.59 -6.02 -10.52
N ALA A 24 12.27 -6.41 -11.58
CA ALA A 24 12.29 -5.65 -12.83
C ALA A 24 10.89 -5.55 -13.46
N ALA A 25 10.59 -4.41 -14.08
CA ALA A 25 9.36 -4.24 -14.84
C ALA A 25 9.34 -5.16 -16.07
N HIS A 26 8.16 -5.67 -16.42
CA HIS A 26 7.94 -6.55 -17.57
C HIS A 26 6.51 -6.34 -18.14
N PRO A 27 6.22 -6.80 -19.37
CA PRO A 27 4.86 -6.81 -19.92
C PRO A 27 3.90 -7.67 -19.08
N PRO A 28 2.57 -7.50 -19.20
CA PRO A 28 1.61 -8.31 -18.44
C PRO A 28 1.85 -9.81 -18.61
N PHE A 29 1.99 -10.53 -17.49
CA PHE A 29 2.17 -11.98 -17.47
C PHE A 29 0.94 -12.66 -16.87
N ALA A 30 0.49 -13.73 -17.50
CA ALA A 30 -0.44 -14.68 -16.91
C ALA A 30 0.19 -16.06 -16.65
N SER A 31 1.43 -16.28 -17.11
CA SER A 31 2.16 -17.55 -16.94
C SER A 31 1.35 -18.79 -17.35
N TRP A 32 0.67 -18.74 -18.51
CA TRP A 32 -0.03 -19.90 -19.06
C TRP A 32 0.89 -21.11 -19.21
N ARG A 33 0.38 -22.29 -18.86
CA ARG A 33 1.07 -23.57 -19.06
C ARG A 33 0.56 -24.34 -20.29
N ASN A 34 -0.39 -23.75 -21.03
CA ASN A 34 -1.00 -24.29 -22.24
C ASN A 34 -1.09 -23.21 -23.33
N SER A 35 -0.66 -23.53 -24.55
CA SER A 35 -0.61 -22.56 -25.66
C SER A 35 -2.01 -22.12 -26.14
N GLU A 36 -3.01 -22.99 -26.07
CA GLU A 36 -4.37 -22.67 -26.51
C GLU A 36 -5.06 -21.71 -25.53
N GLU A 37 -4.83 -21.87 -24.24
CA GLU A 37 -5.28 -20.92 -23.21
C GLU A 37 -4.65 -19.54 -23.44
N ALA A 38 -3.34 -19.49 -23.73
CA ALA A 38 -2.64 -18.24 -24.05
C ALA A 38 -3.17 -17.60 -25.34
N ARG A 39 -3.44 -18.39 -26.38
CA ARG A 39 -3.95 -17.90 -27.66
C ARG A 39 -5.37 -17.33 -27.54
N THR A 40 -6.18 -17.88 -26.64
CA THR A 40 -7.59 -17.49 -26.45
C THR A 40 -7.82 -16.55 -25.27
N ASP A 41 -6.74 -16.08 -24.64
CA ASP A 41 -6.77 -15.19 -23.47
C ASP A 41 -7.65 -15.72 -22.31
N ARG A 42 -7.61 -17.05 -22.10
CA ARG A 42 -8.31 -17.67 -20.98
C ARG A 42 -7.60 -17.36 -19.67
N PRO A 43 -8.28 -17.34 -18.52
CA PRO A 43 -7.60 -17.19 -17.23
C PRO A 43 -6.58 -18.31 -16.98
N SER A 44 -5.38 -17.95 -16.56
CA SER A 44 -4.35 -18.91 -16.14
C SER A 44 -4.51 -19.29 -14.68
N GLN A 45 -4.36 -20.58 -14.35
CA GLN A 45 -4.40 -21.07 -12.97
C GLN A 45 -3.21 -20.61 -12.12
N GLU A 46 -2.14 -20.15 -12.78
CA GLU A 46 -0.93 -19.62 -12.17
C GLU A 46 -1.06 -18.15 -11.75
N SER A 47 -2.17 -17.49 -12.13
CA SER A 47 -2.51 -16.13 -11.76
C SER A 47 -3.72 -16.13 -10.84
N ARG A 48 -3.61 -15.49 -9.68
CA ARG A 48 -4.69 -15.44 -8.68
C ARG A 48 -4.98 -14.01 -8.27
N SER A 49 -6.26 -13.66 -8.27
CA SER A 49 -6.73 -12.39 -7.70
C SER A 49 -6.83 -12.53 -6.19
N LEU A 50 -6.41 -11.48 -5.47
CA LEU A 50 -6.60 -11.33 -4.02
C LEU A 50 -7.58 -10.19 -3.70
N ASN A 51 -8.32 -9.69 -4.70
CA ASN A 51 -9.37 -8.71 -4.47
C ASN A 51 -10.49 -9.33 -3.62
N GLY A 52 -11.05 -8.55 -2.70
CA GLY A 52 -12.05 -9.04 -1.76
C GLY A 52 -12.01 -8.29 -0.44
N GLU A 53 -12.39 -8.97 0.64
CA GLU A 53 -12.38 -8.44 1.99
C GLU A 53 -10.98 -8.51 2.61
N TRP A 54 -10.52 -7.39 3.16
CA TRP A 54 -9.24 -7.24 3.85
C TRP A 54 -9.46 -6.62 5.22
N ARG A 55 -8.63 -7.00 6.20
CA ARG A 55 -8.58 -6.32 7.49
C ARG A 55 -7.85 -4.99 7.31
N PHE A 56 -8.43 -3.90 7.82
CA PHE A 56 -7.86 -2.57 7.66
C PHE A 56 -7.96 -1.76 8.96
N ALA A 57 -6.89 -1.04 9.29
CA ALA A 57 -6.84 -0.09 10.41
C ALA A 57 -6.18 1.22 9.95
N TRP A 58 -6.72 2.35 10.42
CA TRP A 58 -6.18 3.67 10.12
C TRP A 58 -5.39 4.22 11.31
N PHE A 59 -4.25 4.85 11.02
CA PHE A 59 -3.38 5.50 12.00
C PHE A 59 -3.03 6.92 11.56
N PRO A 60 -2.86 7.87 12.49
CA PRO A 60 -2.53 9.26 12.16
C PRO A 60 -1.07 9.46 11.70
N ALA A 61 -0.18 8.51 11.99
CA ALA A 61 1.23 8.55 11.64
C ALA A 61 1.78 7.11 11.59
N PRO A 62 2.83 6.82 10.79
CA PRO A 62 3.42 5.49 10.73
C PRO A 62 4.01 5.05 12.08
N GLU A 63 4.48 5.98 12.90
CA GLU A 63 5.01 5.72 14.25
C GLU A 63 3.92 5.31 15.25
N ALA A 64 2.63 5.52 14.94
CA ALA A 64 1.51 5.11 15.79
C ALA A 64 1.09 3.65 15.56
N VAL A 65 1.61 2.99 14.52
CA VAL A 65 1.30 1.59 14.22
C VAL A 65 1.97 0.68 15.27
N PRO A 66 1.21 -0.16 15.99
CA PRO A 66 1.77 -1.05 17.00
C PRO A 66 2.56 -2.19 16.35
N GLU A 67 3.69 -2.56 16.95
CA GLU A 67 4.55 -3.63 16.42
C GLU A 67 3.85 -4.99 16.33
N SER A 68 2.84 -5.23 17.19
CA SER A 68 2.02 -6.45 17.16
C SER A 68 1.26 -6.65 15.84
N TRP A 69 1.00 -5.58 15.08
CA TRP A 69 0.34 -5.65 13.77
C TRP A 69 1.12 -6.54 12.78
N LEU A 70 2.45 -6.61 12.91
CA LEU A 70 3.28 -7.47 12.06
C LEU A 70 3.06 -8.96 12.27
N GLU A 71 2.58 -9.36 13.44
CA GLU A 71 2.46 -10.77 13.83
C GLU A 71 1.00 -11.26 13.86
N ARG A 72 0.03 -10.35 14.00
CA ARG A 72 -1.38 -10.68 14.13
C ARG A 72 -2.28 -9.52 13.76
N ASP A 73 -3.51 -9.87 13.39
CA ASP A 73 -4.57 -8.89 13.15
C ASP A 73 -4.84 -8.04 14.39
N LEU A 74 -5.12 -6.76 14.14
CA LEU A 74 -5.55 -5.85 15.18
C LEU A 74 -7.00 -6.15 15.57
N PRO A 75 -7.31 -6.20 16.89
CA PRO A 75 -8.68 -6.43 17.35
C PRO A 75 -9.68 -5.41 16.79
N ASP A 76 -9.25 -4.14 16.72
CA ASP A 76 -10.08 -3.01 16.33
C ASP A 76 -10.01 -2.70 14.82
N ALA A 77 -9.39 -3.57 14.02
CA ALA A 77 -9.41 -3.41 12.57
C ALA A 77 -10.84 -3.64 12.02
N ASP A 78 -11.18 -2.92 10.97
CA ASP A 78 -12.40 -3.13 10.20
C ASP A 78 -12.16 -4.15 9.09
N THR A 79 -13.24 -4.56 8.43
CA THR A 79 -13.16 -5.30 7.17
C THR A 79 -13.56 -4.37 6.02
N VAL A 80 -12.66 -4.17 5.05
CA VAL A 80 -12.87 -3.29 3.89
C VAL A 80 -12.73 -4.06 2.57
N ILE A 81 -13.34 -3.55 1.51
CA ILE A 81 -13.21 -4.13 0.17
C ILE A 81 -11.99 -3.54 -0.53
N VAL A 82 -11.15 -4.39 -1.12
CA VAL A 82 -9.96 -4.01 -1.90
C VAL A 82 -10.13 -4.45 -3.36
N PRO A 83 -9.87 -3.58 -4.36
CA PRO A 83 -9.27 -2.24 -4.24
C PRO A 83 -10.27 -1.13 -3.88
N SER A 84 -9.85 -0.22 -3.01
CA SER A 84 -10.60 0.99 -2.62
C SER A 84 -9.65 2.12 -2.18
N ASN A 85 -10.18 3.34 -2.05
CA ASN A 85 -9.49 4.45 -1.38
C ASN A 85 -10.15 4.65 -0.01
N TRP A 86 -9.37 4.66 1.07
CA TRP A 86 -9.90 4.68 2.44
C TRP A 86 -10.70 5.96 2.75
N GLN A 87 -10.45 7.07 2.06
CA GLN A 87 -11.27 8.29 2.13
C GLN A 87 -12.75 7.99 1.85
N MET A 88 -13.02 7.09 0.89
CA MET A 88 -14.38 6.70 0.50
C MET A 88 -15.07 5.83 1.54
N HIS A 89 -14.30 5.28 2.49
CA HIS A 89 -14.79 4.55 3.66
C HIS A 89 -14.87 5.45 4.90
N GLY A 90 -14.51 6.73 4.80
CA GLY A 90 -14.67 7.72 5.87
C GLY A 90 -13.52 7.78 6.88
N TYR A 91 -12.38 7.14 6.61
CA TYR A 91 -11.22 7.16 7.53
C TYR A 91 -10.53 8.53 7.60
N ASP A 92 -10.49 9.27 6.49
CA ASP A 92 -10.06 10.67 6.44
C ASP A 92 -10.70 11.41 5.25
N ALA A 93 -10.40 12.71 5.11
CA ALA A 93 -10.98 13.55 4.08
C ALA A 93 -10.16 13.53 2.78
N PRO A 94 -10.78 13.36 1.60
CA PRO A 94 -10.10 13.57 0.34
C PRO A 94 -9.77 15.05 0.15
N ILE A 95 -8.55 15.35 -0.28
CA ILE A 95 -8.09 16.73 -0.51
C ILE A 95 -8.10 17.02 -2.01
N TYR A 96 -8.85 18.05 -2.40
CA TYR A 96 -8.77 18.63 -3.74
C TYR A 96 -8.03 19.96 -3.69
N THR A 97 -6.87 20.02 -4.33
CA THR A 97 -6.07 21.24 -4.52
C THR A 97 -5.57 21.26 -5.96
N ASN A 98 -5.44 22.45 -6.53
CA ASN A 98 -5.06 22.62 -7.94
C ASN A 98 -3.53 22.71 -8.13
N VAL A 99 -2.93 23.81 -7.66
CA VAL A 99 -1.49 24.09 -7.87
C VAL A 99 -0.68 23.85 -6.60
N THR A 100 -1.17 24.32 -5.46
CA THR A 100 -0.47 24.21 -4.18
C THR A 100 -0.47 22.76 -3.72
N TYR A 101 0.69 22.26 -3.29
CA TYR A 101 0.76 20.94 -2.67
C TYR A 101 -0.16 20.84 -1.46
N PRO A 102 -0.75 19.65 -1.21
CA PRO A 102 -1.57 19.40 -0.02
C PRO A 102 -0.74 19.34 1.28
N ILE A 103 0.59 19.42 1.18
CA ILE A 103 1.56 19.40 2.28
C ILE A 103 2.49 20.61 2.23
N ALA A 104 3.16 20.91 3.33
CA ALA A 104 4.18 21.94 3.38
C ALA A 104 5.33 21.63 2.40
N VAL A 105 5.74 22.62 1.62
CA VAL A 105 6.77 22.45 0.58
C VAL A 105 8.17 22.58 1.21
N ASN A 106 8.71 21.47 1.69
CA ASN A 106 10.07 21.38 2.25
C ASN A 106 10.74 20.06 1.84
N PRO A 107 11.13 19.89 0.57
CA PRO A 107 11.63 18.60 0.09
C PRO A 107 12.97 18.21 0.77
N PRO A 108 13.18 16.91 1.10
CA PRO A 108 12.32 15.76 0.82
C PRO A 108 11.32 15.43 1.96
N TYR A 109 11.15 16.33 2.93
CA TYR A 109 10.38 16.09 4.14
C TYR A 109 8.86 16.10 3.88
N VAL A 110 8.15 15.26 4.64
CA VAL A 110 6.68 15.19 4.67
C VAL A 110 6.19 15.52 6.09
N PRO A 111 4.88 15.78 6.30
CA PRO A 111 4.34 16.02 7.63
C PRO A 111 4.58 14.84 8.58
N THR A 112 4.73 15.12 9.87
CA THR A 112 4.82 14.09 10.91
C THR A 112 3.49 13.35 11.10
N GLU A 113 2.37 14.09 11.01
CA GLU A 113 1.03 13.52 10.91
C GLU A 113 0.80 13.10 9.46
N ASN A 114 1.15 11.84 9.17
CA ASN A 114 1.04 11.25 7.84
C ASN A 114 0.08 10.05 7.91
N PRO A 115 -1.19 10.22 7.48
CA PRO A 115 -2.20 9.18 7.53
C PRO A 115 -1.69 7.85 6.95
N THR A 116 -1.76 6.79 7.75
CA THR A 116 -1.20 5.47 7.46
C THR A 116 -2.31 4.43 7.51
N GLY A 117 -2.53 3.73 6.40
CA GLY A 117 -3.46 2.60 6.32
C GLY A 117 -2.72 1.27 6.47
N CYS A 118 -3.19 0.43 7.38
CA CYS A 118 -2.62 -0.86 7.76
C CYS A 118 -3.58 -2.01 7.42
#